data_AF-A0A530BVF6-F1
#
_entry.id   AF-A0A530BVF6-F1
#
_cell.length_a   1.000
_cell.length_b   1.000
_cell.length_c   1.000
_cell.angle_alpha   90.00
_cell.angle_beta   90.00
_cell.angle_gamma   90.00
#
_symmetry.space_group_name_H-M   'P 1'
#
loop_
_entity.id
_entity.type
_entity.pdbx_description
1 polymer ?
#
loop_
_entity_poly.entity_id
_entity_poly.type
_entity_poly.pdbx_seq_one_letter_code
_entity_poly.pdbx_strand_id
1 'polypeptide(L)'
;MDDVVIGIDASTTAVKAIAFARDGTELFQARETYPLSNPAPGHFEQDAEHWWTALLSALKQVADKVGAARVKAISIAHQRESFTLIDGAG
;
A
#
# COMPACT_ATOMS: atom_id res chain seq x y z
N MET A 1 2.25 -7.89 -24.59
CA MET A 1 2.50 -8.01 -23.13
C MET A 1 1.18 -7.76 -22.44
N ASP A 2 0.79 -8.63 -21.52
CA ASP A 2 -0.56 -8.63 -20.97
C ASP A 2 -0.75 -7.56 -19.88
N ASP A 3 -1.98 -7.09 -19.77
CA ASP A 3 -2.43 -6.14 -18.74
C ASP A 3 -2.30 -6.74 -17.34
N VAL A 4 -2.13 -5.86 -16.34
CA VAL A 4 -1.99 -6.24 -14.93
C VAL A 4 -2.95 -5.44 -14.05
N VAL A 5 -3.26 -6.00 -12.88
CA VAL A 5 -3.96 -5.32 -11.79
C VAL A 5 -3.07 -5.28 -10.55
N ILE A 6 -3.16 -4.21 -9.76
CA ILE A 6 -2.42 -4.10 -8.49
C ILE A 6 -3.38 -4.28 -7.31
N GLY A 7 -3.06 -5.20 -6.42
CA GLY A 7 -3.67 -5.28 -5.09
C GLY A 7 -2.81 -4.55 -4.07
N ILE A 8 -3.42 -3.66 -3.27
CA ILE A 8 -2.81 -3.01 -2.12
C ILE A 8 -3.34 -3.69 -0.86
N ASP A 9 -2.43 -4.06 0.04
CA ASP A 9 -2.71 -4.51 1.40
C ASP A 9 -2.01 -3.55 2.38
N ALA A 10 -2.77 -2.59 2.92
CA ALA A 10 -2.32 -1.60 3.89
C ALA A 10 -2.59 -2.08 5.33
N SER A 11 -1.60 -2.72 5.93
CA SER A 11 -1.69 -3.37 7.24
C SER A 11 -1.16 -2.47 8.39
N THR A 12 -1.08 -2.99 9.61
CA THR A 12 -0.65 -2.20 10.79
C THR A 12 0.84 -1.86 10.86
N THR A 13 1.70 -2.60 10.17
CA THR A 13 3.15 -2.36 10.25
C THR A 13 3.82 -2.20 8.88
N ALA A 14 3.06 -2.41 7.81
CA ALA A 14 3.56 -2.32 6.46
C ALA A 14 2.41 -2.23 5.45
N VAL A 15 2.73 -1.67 4.29
CA VAL A 15 1.91 -1.75 3.09
C VAL A 15 2.59 -2.66 2.06
N LYS A 16 1.79 -3.46 1.36
CA LYS A 16 2.23 -4.24 0.21
C LYS A 16 1.47 -3.79 -1.03
N ALA A 17 2.18 -3.68 -2.14
CA ALA A 17 1.59 -3.56 -3.47
C ALA A 17 1.99 -4.79 -4.29
N ILE A 18 1.01 -5.48 -4.86
CA ILE A 18 1.20 -6.76 -5.55
C ILE A 18 0.60 -6.67 -6.95
N ALA A 19 1.40 -6.90 -7.99
CA ALA A 19 0.92 -6.97 -9.37
C ALA A 19 0.53 -8.41 -9.74
N PHE A 20 -0.68 -8.55 -10.28
CA PHE A 20 -1.21 -9.82 -10.76
C PHE A 20 -1.47 -9.78 -12.27
N ALA A 21 -1.19 -10.89 -12.94
CA ALA A 21 -1.69 -11.16 -14.28
C ALA A 21 -3.20 -11.49 -14.25
N ARG A 22 -3.82 -11.49 -15.44
CA ARG A 22 -5.27 -11.73 -15.58
C ARG A 22 -5.73 -13.10 -15.07
N ASP A 23 -4.86 -14.09 -15.05
CA ASP A 23 -5.13 -15.44 -14.51
C ASP A 23 -4.93 -15.54 -12.99
N GLY A 24 -4.57 -14.44 -12.32
CA GLY A 24 -4.30 -14.40 -10.89
C GLY A 24 -2.85 -14.71 -10.51
N THR A 25 -1.96 -14.95 -11.48
CA THR A 25 -0.54 -15.16 -11.19
C THR A 25 0.09 -13.90 -10.63
N GLU A 26 0.74 -14.00 -9.46
CA GLU A 26 1.57 -12.92 -8.92
C GLU A 26 2.81 -12.73 -9.79
N LEU A 27 2.98 -11.52 -10.33
CA LEU A 27 4.13 -11.17 -11.18
C LEU A 27 5.25 -10.52 -10.39
N PHE A 28 4.89 -9.70 -9.40
CA PHE A 28 5.83 -8.98 -8.54
C PHE A 28 5.10 -8.38 -7.33
N GLN A 29 5.82 -8.25 -6.21
CA GLN A 29 5.35 -7.49 -5.06
C GLN A 29 6.45 -6.58 -4.51
N ALA A 30 6.04 -5.45 -3.94
CA ALA A 30 6.85 -4.59 -3.11
C ALA A 30 6.20 -4.43 -1.74
N ARG A 31 7.04 -4.33 -0.69
CA ARG A 31 6.59 -4.17 0.70
C ARG A 31 7.39 -3.05 1.35
N GLU A 32 6.69 -2.12 1.97
CA GLU A 32 7.28 -1.01 2.71
C GLU A 32 6.74 -1.01 4.14
N THR A 33 7.65 -0.93 5.11
CA THR A 33 7.31 -0.90 6.54
C THR A 33 7.19 0.54 7.04
N TYR A 34 6.38 0.75 8.07
CA TYR A 34 6.31 2.02 8.77
C TYR A 34 6.27 1.83 10.29
N PRO A 35 6.70 2.83 11.07
CA PRO A 35 6.71 2.77 12.52
C PRO A 35 5.32 2.62 13.13
N LEU A 36 5.26 1.98 14.30
CA LEU A 36 4.13 1.94 15.20
C LEU A 36 4.57 2.60 16.52
N SER A 37 3.84 3.63 16.94
CA SER A 37 4.10 4.36 18.18
C SER A 37 3.29 3.77 19.34
N ASN A 38 3.91 3.75 20.52
CA ASN A 38 3.31 3.28 21.77
C ASN A 38 3.50 4.34 22.87
N PRO A 39 2.76 5.46 22.82
CA PRO A 39 2.98 6.58 23.73
C PRO A 39 2.62 6.24 25.19
N ALA A 40 1.74 5.26 25.40
CA ALA A 40 1.33 4.78 26.72
C ALA A 40 0.93 3.29 26.66
N PRO A 41 0.91 2.57 27.80
CA PRO A 41 0.43 1.19 27.85
C PRO A 41 -0.98 1.06 27.22
N GLY A 42 -1.14 0.09 26.31
CA GLY A 42 -2.40 -0.16 25.60
C GLY A 42 -2.72 0.82 24.47
N HIS A 43 -1.88 1.82 24.21
CA HIS A 43 -2.06 2.78 23.12
C HIS A 43 -1.15 2.43 21.94
N PHE A 44 -1.71 2.53 20.73
CA PHE A 44 -1.05 2.22 19.47
C PHE A 44 -1.45 3.27 18.45
N GLU A 45 -0.48 3.99 17.92
CA GLU A 45 -0.68 5.09 16.97
C GLU A 45 0.29 4.98 15.81
N GLN A 46 -0.09 5.54 14.66
CA GLN A 46 0.75 5.62 13.48
C GLN A 46 0.61 7.01 12.87
N ASP A 47 1.66 7.48 12.23
CA ASP A 47 1.59 8.70 11.42
C ASP A 47 1.01 8.37 10.03
N ALA A 48 -0.03 9.09 9.63
CA ALA A 48 -0.70 8.87 8.35
C ALA A 48 0.22 9.19 7.14
N GLU A 49 1.18 10.10 7.30
CA GLU A 49 2.14 10.41 6.23
C GLU A 49 3.08 9.23 5.97
N HIS A 50 3.39 8.43 7.00
CA HIS A 50 4.15 7.20 6.81
C HIS A 50 3.38 6.15 6.00
N TRP A 51 2.05 6.08 6.13
CA TRP A 51 1.23 5.21 5.28
C TRP A 51 1.34 5.64 3.81
N TRP A 52 1.21 6.95 3.56
CA TRP A 52 1.20 7.53 2.23
C TRP A 52 2.54 7.35 1.51
N THR A 53 3.63 7.77 2.15
CA THR A 53 4.98 7.67 1.58
C THR A 53 5.41 6.23 1.32
N ALA A 54 5.09 5.30 2.23
CA ALA A 54 5.35 3.88 2.04
C ALA A 54 4.53 3.29 0.88
N LEU A 55 3.26 3.67 0.74
CA LEU A 55 2.41 3.21 -0.36
C LEU A 55 2.95 3.69 -1.71
N LEU A 56 3.33 4.97 -1.81
CA LEU A 56 3.92 5.52 -3.03
C LEU A 56 5.24 4.81 -3.41
N SER A 57 6.10 4.52 -2.42
CA SER A 57 7.34 3.76 -2.65
C SER A 57 7.04 2.35 -3.17
N ALA A 58 6.12 1.62 -2.55
CA ALA A 58 5.73 0.28 -2.97
C ALA A 58 5.12 0.27 -4.39
N LEU A 59 4.21 1.21 -4.68
CA LEU A 59 3.60 1.35 -6.01
C LEU A 59 4.63 1.71 -7.08
N LYS A 60 5.60 2.59 -6.76
CA LYS A 60 6.67 2.94 -7.68
C LYS A 60 7.52 1.73 -8.05
N GLN A 61 7.92 0.92 -7.08
CA GLN A 61 8.68 -0.30 -7.33
C GLN A 61 7.91 -1.30 -8.21
N VAL A 62 6.61 -1.48 -7.94
CA VAL A 62 5.75 -2.32 -8.78
C VAL A 62 5.64 -1.76 -10.20
N ALA A 63 5.37 -0.47 -10.36
CA ALA A 63 5.23 0.18 -11.65
C ALA A 63 6.52 0.15 -12.47
N ASP A 64 7.68 0.37 -11.84
CA ASP A 64 9.00 0.29 -12.47
C ASP A 64 9.29 -1.16 -12.92
N LYS A 65 8.80 -2.17 -12.19
CA LYS A 65 9.00 -3.58 -12.52
C LYS A 65 8.08 -4.11 -13.62
N VAL A 66 6.78 -3.79 -13.56
CA VAL A 66 5.78 -4.36 -14.49
C VAL A 66 5.45 -3.43 -15.65
N GLY A 67 5.84 -2.15 -15.59
CA GLY A 67 5.53 -1.12 -16.56
C GLY A 67 4.19 -0.46 -16.29
N ALA A 68 4.21 0.81 -15.87
CA ALA A 68 3.03 1.57 -15.47
C ALA A 68 1.87 1.57 -16.49
N ALA A 69 2.19 1.59 -17.80
CA ALA A 69 1.19 1.60 -18.87
C ALA A 69 0.33 0.33 -18.95
N ARG A 70 0.75 -0.76 -18.29
CA ARG A 70 0.04 -2.04 -18.25
C ARG A 70 -0.96 -2.13 -17.09
N VAL A 71 -0.87 -1.24 -16.10
CA VAL A 71 -1.75 -1.27 -14.92
C VAL A 71 -3.14 -0.79 -15.34
N LYS A 72 -4.14 -1.68 -15.24
CA LYS A 72 -5.53 -1.36 -15.61
C LYS A 72 -6.43 -1.04 -14.42
N ALA A 73 -6.08 -1.53 -13.25
CA ALA A 73 -6.84 -1.30 -12.04
C ALA A 73 -5.96 -1.41 -10.80
N ILE A 74 -6.41 -0.76 -9.74
CA ILE A 74 -5.87 -0.87 -8.39
C ILE A 74 -7.03 -1.25 -7.46
N SER A 75 -6.82 -2.23 -6.60
CA SER A 75 -7.73 -2.62 -5.52
C SER A 75 -7.06 -2.36 -4.18
N ILE A 76 -7.82 -1.95 -3.17
CA ILE A 76 -7.30 -1.62 -1.84
C ILE A 76 -8.00 -2.47 -0.79
N ALA A 77 -7.21 -3.19 -0.01
CA ALA A 77 -7.59 -3.74 1.28
C ALA A 77 -6.75 -3.03 2.37
N HIS A 78 -7.37 -2.67 3.49
CA HIS A 78 -6.72 -1.91 4.55
C HIS A 78 -7.10 -2.44 5.94
N GLN A 79 -6.26 -2.16 6.93
CA GLN A 79 -6.60 -2.34 8.32
C GLN A 79 -7.87 -1.56 8.66
N ARG A 80 -8.79 -2.17 9.40
CA ARG A 80 -10.05 -1.55 9.76
C ARG A 80 -9.94 -0.83 11.10
N GLU A 81 -10.99 -0.08 11.43
CA GLU A 81 -11.17 0.70 12.67
C GLU A 81 -10.19 1.88 12.87
N SER A 82 -8.97 1.83 12.33
CA SER A 82 -8.03 2.95 12.30
C SER A 82 -8.62 4.16 11.59
N PHE A 83 -8.40 5.36 12.16
CA PHE A 83 -8.82 6.63 11.59
C PHE A 83 -7.68 7.64 11.65
N THR A 84 -7.75 8.66 10.79
CA THR A 84 -6.90 9.85 10.87
C THR A 84 -7.78 11.08 10.66
N LEU A 85 -7.36 12.22 11.21
CA LEU A 85 -8.02 13.49 11.00
C LEU A 85 -7.27 14.23 9.89
N ILE A 86 -8.00 14.72 8.89
CA ILE A 86 -7.47 15.47 7.75
C ILE A 86 -8.22 16.79 7.61
N ASP A 87 -7.57 17.79 7.02
CA ASP A 87 -8.22 19.05 6.66
C ASP A 87 -8.63 19.06 5.17
N GLY A 88 -8.99 20.23 4.63
CA GLY A 88 -9.40 20.36 3.24
C GLY A 88 -8.27 20.22 2.21
N ALA A 89 -7.01 20.26 2.64
CA ALA A 89 -5.85 20.07 1.77
C ALA A 89 -5.43 18.59 1.65
N GLY A 90 -5.93 17.75 2.57
CA GLY A 90 -5.46 16.38 2.75
C GLY A 90 -4.42 16.33 3.86
#